data_AF-A0A2S2N4B6-F1
#
_entry.id   AF-A0A2S2N4B6-F1
#
_cell.length_a   1.000
_cell.length_b   1.000
_cell.length_c   1.000
_cell.angle_alpha   90.00
_cell.angle_beta   90.00
_cell.angle_gamma   90.00
#
_symmetry.space_group_name_H-M   'P 1'
#
loop_
_entity.id
_entity.type
_entity.pdbx_description
1 polymer ?
#
loop_
_entity_poly.entity_id
_entity_poly.type
_entity_poly.pdbx_seq_one_letter_code
_entity_poly.pdbx_strand_id
1 'polypeptide(L)'
;TKEVAAGAELDEELVRELAFQATGDLAPVNAFIGGLAAQEVMKAVSGKFTPITQWLYFDALECLPEENRDTLLTEEQCRPRNSRYDGQIAVFGAELQEKLGAQKYFVVGAGA
;
A
#
# COMPACT_ATOMS: atom_id res chain seq x y z
N THR A 1 26.94 8.29 -0.33
CA THR A 1 26.02 7.58 -1.25
C THR A 1 26.22 6.11 -1.01
N LYS A 2 25.25 5.41 -0.41
CA LYS A 2 25.39 3.96 -0.22
C LYS A 2 25.31 3.31 -1.60
N GLU A 3 26.37 2.63 -2.00
CA GLU A 3 26.44 1.88 -3.26
C GLU A 3 25.31 0.84 -3.28
N VAL A 4 24.56 0.80 -4.38
CA VAL A 4 23.71 -0.36 -4.72
C VAL A 4 24.66 -1.56 -4.76
N ALA A 5 24.25 -2.71 -4.21
CA ALA A 5 25.10 -3.90 -4.17
C ALA A 5 25.72 -4.16 -5.55
N ALA A 6 27.03 -4.45 -5.60
CA ALA A 6 27.75 -4.60 -6.86
C ALA A 6 27.05 -5.62 -7.78
N GLY A 7 26.58 -5.16 -8.94
CA GLY A 7 25.84 -5.96 -9.93
C GLY A 7 24.31 -5.88 -9.85
N ALA A 8 23.75 -5.05 -8.96
CA ALA A 8 22.30 -4.80 -8.93
C ALA A 8 21.92 -3.70 -9.94
N GLU A 9 21.09 -4.07 -10.92
CA GLU A 9 20.42 -3.12 -11.80
C GLU A 9 19.21 -2.49 -11.07
N LEU A 10 19.00 -1.20 -11.30
CA LEU A 10 17.89 -0.47 -10.71
C LEU A 10 16.65 -0.64 -11.58
N ASP A 11 15.57 -1.14 -10.99
CA ASP A 11 14.26 -1.10 -11.64
C ASP A 11 13.68 0.32 -11.53
N GLU A 12 13.82 1.10 -12.61
CA GLU A 12 13.33 2.46 -12.67
C GLU A 12 11.80 2.56 -12.57
N GLU A 13 11.08 1.55 -13.06
CA GLU A 13 9.62 1.54 -13.04
C GLU A 13 9.14 1.34 -11.60
N LEU A 14 9.68 0.35 -10.88
CA LEU A 14 9.37 0.12 -9.48
C LEU A 14 9.68 1.34 -8.59
N VAL A 15 10.82 1.99 -8.82
CA VAL A 15 11.19 3.21 -8.08
C VAL A 15 10.23 4.37 -8.41
N ARG A 16 9.77 4.47 -9.64
CA ARG A 16 8.79 5.48 -10.06
C ARG A 16 7.43 5.23 -9.40
N GLU A 17 6.97 3.97 -9.32
CA GLU A 17 5.76 3.60 -8.61
C GLU A 17 5.82 3.96 -7.13
N LEU A 18 6.94 3.63 -6.49
CA LEU A 18 7.20 4.00 -5.10
C LEU A 18 7.11 5.51 -4.91
N ALA A 19 7.67 6.29 -5.83
CA ALA A 19 7.64 7.75 -5.76
C ALA A 19 6.22 8.32 -5.93
N PHE A 20 5.43 7.80 -6.86
CA PHE A 20 4.04 8.24 -7.07
C PHE A 20 3.14 7.96 -5.88
N GLN A 21 3.39 6.87 -5.15
CA GLN A 21 2.54 6.42 -4.05
C GLN A 21 3.07 6.82 -2.67
N ALA A 22 4.18 7.57 -2.58
CA ALA A 22 4.89 7.85 -1.34
C ALA A 22 4.07 8.61 -0.28
N THR A 23 3.07 9.39 -0.69
CA THR A 23 2.15 10.09 0.22
C THR A 23 0.85 9.33 0.47
N GLY A 24 0.74 8.12 -0.08
CA GLY A 24 -0.42 7.25 0.11
C GLY A 24 -0.50 6.68 1.53
N ASP A 25 -1.72 6.49 2.01
CA ASP A 25 -2.00 5.84 3.30
C ASP A 25 -3.20 4.89 3.13
N LEU A 26 -2.90 3.59 3.05
CA LEU A 26 -3.88 2.55 2.72
C LEU A 26 -4.16 1.65 3.92
N ALA A 27 -5.41 1.66 4.38
CA ALA A 27 -5.84 0.84 5.51
C ALA A 27 -5.52 -0.66 5.37
N PRO A 28 -5.67 -1.31 4.20
CA PRO A 28 -5.31 -2.73 4.04
C PRO A 28 -3.82 -3.01 4.25
N VAL A 29 -2.93 -2.15 3.72
CA VAL A 29 -1.48 -2.30 3.89
C VAL A 29 -1.09 -2.09 5.35
N ASN A 30 -1.68 -1.08 6.01
CA ASN A 30 -1.50 -0.84 7.44
C ASN A 30 -1.97 -2.02 8.30
N ALA A 31 -3.11 -2.63 7.98
CA ALA A 31 -3.61 -3.79 8.70
C ALA A 31 -2.69 -5.01 8.54
N PHE A 32 -2.20 -5.25 7.31
CA PHE A 32 -1.28 -6.34 7.01
C PHE A 32 0.06 -6.19 7.74
N ILE A 33 0.75 -5.07 7.52
CA ILE A 33 2.07 -4.80 8.12
C ILE A 33 1.93 -4.64 9.63
N GLY A 34 0.86 -4.00 10.11
CA GLY A 34 0.57 -3.85 11.54
C GLY A 34 0.37 -5.20 12.23
N GLY A 35 -0.35 -6.14 11.61
CA GLY A 35 -0.51 -7.50 12.11
C GLY A 35 0.81 -8.26 12.18
N LEU A 36 1.64 -8.19 11.13
CA LEU A 36 2.96 -8.79 11.12
C LEU A 36 3.89 -8.17 12.17
N ALA A 37 3.95 -6.84 12.25
CA ALA A 37 4.77 -6.13 13.22
C ALA A 37 4.36 -6.46 14.65
N ALA A 38 3.05 -6.48 14.95
CA ALA A 38 2.55 -6.90 16.26
C ALA A 38 2.95 -8.34 16.58
N GLN A 39 2.87 -9.26 15.61
CA GLN A 39 3.30 -10.63 15.81
C GLN A 39 4.82 -10.72 16.05
N GLU A 40 5.66 -9.97 15.34
CA GLU A 40 7.11 -9.94 15.59
C GLU A 40 7.44 -9.42 17.00
N VAL A 41 6.69 -8.43 17.51
CA VAL A 41 6.80 -8.00 18.91
C VAL A 41 6.48 -9.16 19.86
N MET A 42 5.41 -9.92 19.61
CA MET A 42 5.06 -11.09 20.42
C MET A 42 6.15 -12.17 20.40
N LYS A 43 6.77 -12.42 19.24
CA LYS A 43 7.90 -13.36 19.12
C LYS A 43 9.09 -12.89 19.96
N ALA A 44 9.42 -11.61 19.88
CA ALA A 44 10.56 -11.02 20.61
C ALA A 44 10.41 -11.11 22.12
N VAL A 45 9.21 -10.84 22.67
CA VAL A 45 9.00 -10.84 24.14
C VAL A 45 8.74 -12.23 24.72
N SER A 46 8.29 -13.19 23.91
CA SER A 46 7.95 -14.54 24.39
C SER A 46 9.01 -15.59 24.08
N GLY A 47 9.90 -15.34 23.12
CA GLY A 47 10.81 -16.36 22.58
C GLY A 47 10.08 -17.49 21.83
N LYS A 48 8.81 -17.29 21.47
CA LYS A 48 7.97 -18.28 20.78
C LYS A 48 7.84 -17.95 19.30
N PHE A 49 7.97 -18.97 18.46
CA PHE A 49 8.05 -18.91 16.98
C PHE A 49 9.35 -18.31 16.43
N THR A 50 9.61 -18.55 15.14
CA THR A 50 10.80 -18.06 14.44
C THR A 50 10.59 -16.61 13.99
N PRO A 51 11.46 -15.66 14.39
CA PRO A 51 11.40 -14.27 13.92
C PRO A 51 11.74 -14.14 12.43
N ILE A 52 11.27 -13.06 11.82
CA ILE A 52 11.77 -12.65 10.49
C ILE A 52 13.25 -12.27 10.62
N THR A 53 14.07 -12.76 9.70
CA THR A 53 15.51 -12.49 9.66
C THR A 53 15.90 -11.92 8.29
N GLN A 54 16.01 -10.62 8.07
CA GLN A 54 15.84 -9.47 8.98
C GLN A 54 14.91 -8.40 8.39
N TRP A 55 14.72 -8.43 7.07
CA TRP A 55 13.97 -7.46 6.30
C TRP A 55 12.83 -8.17 5.60
N LEU A 56 11.69 -7.48 5.54
CA LEU A 56 10.54 -7.88 4.75
C LEU A 56 10.08 -6.66 3.98
N TYR A 57 10.03 -6.78 2.66
CA TYR A 57 9.45 -5.78 1.76
C TYR A 57 8.15 -6.36 1.21
N PHE A 58 7.17 -5.50 1.00
CA PHE A 58 5.87 -5.87 0.47
C PHE A 58 5.36 -4.72 -0.40
N ASP A 59 4.82 -5.08 -1.55
CA ASP A 59 4.05 -4.23 -2.43
C ASP A 59 2.81 -5.00 -2.90
N ALA A 60 1.84 -4.27 -3.43
CA ALA A 60 0.61 -4.82 -4.01
C ALA A 60 0.27 -4.02 -5.27
N LEU A 61 1.25 -3.84 -6.15
CA LEU A 61 1.13 -3.02 -7.35
C LEU A 61 0.05 -3.52 -8.31
N GLU A 62 -0.30 -4.80 -8.22
CA GLU A 62 -1.41 -5.42 -8.96
C GLU A 62 -2.79 -4.84 -8.59
N CYS A 63 -2.88 -4.07 -7.50
CA CYS A 63 -4.11 -3.35 -7.15
C CYS A 63 -4.33 -2.08 -7.98
N LEU A 64 -3.31 -1.60 -8.69
CA LEU A 64 -3.43 -0.43 -9.55
C LEU A 64 -4.23 -0.78 -10.83
N PRO A 65 -4.93 0.20 -11.42
CA PRO A 65 -5.60 -0.01 -12.70
C PRO A 65 -4.58 -0.32 -13.82
N GLU A 66 -4.77 -1.46 -14.50
CA GLU A 66 -3.98 -1.83 -15.68
C GLU A 66 -4.45 -1.07 -16.93
N GLU A 67 -5.76 -0.97 -17.13
CA GLU A 67 -6.36 -0.27 -18.27
C GLU A 67 -6.56 1.22 -17.97
N ASN A 68 -6.30 2.07 -18.96
CA ASN A 68 -6.52 3.52 -18.89
C ASN A 68 -5.80 4.22 -17.73
N ARG A 69 -4.72 3.61 -17.23
CA ARG A 69 -3.95 4.08 -16.07
C ARG A 69 -3.59 5.56 -16.13
N ASP A 70 -3.00 6.01 -17.25
CA ASP A 70 -2.57 7.40 -17.44
C ASP A 70 -3.72 8.41 -17.41
N THR A 71 -4.95 7.95 -17.66
CA THR A 71 -6.15 8.80 -17.62
C THR A 71 -6.80 8.81 -16.24
N LEU A 72 -6.71 7.69 -15.51
CA LEU A 72 -7.29 7.54 -14.17
C LEU A 72 -6.39 8.13 -13.09
N LEU A 73 -5.07 7.94 -13.20
CA LEU A 73 -4.07 8.35 -12.23
C LEU A 73 -3.35 9.63 -12.67
N THR A 74 -4.11 10.72 -12.80
CA THR A 74 -3.57 12.05 -13.10
C THR A 74 -3.33 12.85 -11.82
N GLU A 75 -2.47 13.88 -11.88
CA GLU A 75 -2.24 14.80 -10.76
C GLU A 75 -3.55 15.41 -10.22
N GLU A 76 -4.50 15.72 -11.10
CA GLU A 76 -5.81 16.27 -10.69
C GLU A 76 -6.68 15.21 -9.98
N GLN A 77 -6.69 13.96 -10.46
CA GLN A 77 -7.42 12.88 -9.81
C GLN A 77 -6.81 12.54 -8.44
N CYS A 78 -5.49 12.55 -8.32
CA CYS A 78 -4.78 12.19 -7.08
C CYS A 78 -4.54 13.36 -6.12
N ARG A 79 -4.93 14.60 -6.47
CA ARG A 79 -4.75 15.77 -5.59
C ARG A 79 -5.56 15.62 -4.27
N PRO A 80 -5.01 16.04 -3.11
CA PRO A 80 -5.79 16.10 -1.88
C PRO A 80 -7.02 17.00 -2.00
N ARG A 81 -8.10 16.61 -1.33
CA ARG A 81 -9.40 17.29 -1.35
C ARG A 81 -9.86 17.72 0.05
N ASN A 82 -8.94 17.72 1.03
CA ASN A 82 -9.22 17.99 2.43
C ASN A 82 -10.28 17.00 2.98
N SER A 83 -10.07 15.73 2.67
CA SER A 83 -10.94 14.61 2.99
C SER A 83 -10.21 13.59 3.84
N ARG A 84 -10.95 12.84 4.66
CA ARG A 84 -10.41 11.68 5.39
C ARG A 84 -9.86 10.58 4.46
N TYR A 85 -10.15 10.64 3.17
CA TYR A 85 -9.71 9.67 2.16
C TYR A 85 -8.51 10.16 1.35
N ASP A 86 -7.90 11.31 1.68
CA ASP A 86 -6.82 11.91 0.88
C ASP A 86 -5.62 10.95 0.70
N GLY A 87 -5.29 10.12 1.70
CA GLY A 87 -4.25 9.10 1.58
C GLY A 87 -4.58 7.97 0.58
N GLN A 88 -5.87 7.63 0.43
CA GLN A 88 -6.32 6.64 -0.57
C GLN A 88 -6.46 7.26 -1.96
N ILE A 89 -6.95 8.51 -2.02
CA ILE A 89 -7.07 9.29 -3.25
C ILE A 89 -5.69 9.51 -3.90
N ALA A 90 -4.64 9.72 -3.10
CA ALA A 90 -3.28 9.88 -3.62
C ALA A 90 -2.78 8.66 -4.43
N VAL A 91 -3.31 7.46 -4.17
CA VAL A 91 -2.91 6.22 -4.84
C VAL A 91 -3.86 5.85 -5.98
N PHE A 92 -5.17 5.97 -5.75
CA PHE A 92 -6.20 5.44 -6.66
C PHE A 92 -7.02 6.50 -7.40
N GLY A 93 -6.85 7.78 -7.07
CA GLY A 93 -7.65 8.88 -7.58
C GLY A 93 -9.03 9.01 -6.94
N ALA A 94 -9.65 10.18 -7.11
CA ALA A 94 -10.95 10.47 -6.52
C ALA A 94 -12.11 9.71 -7.18
N GLU A 95 -12.03 9.44 -8.48
CA GLU A 95 -13.09 8.69 -9.16
C GLU A 95 -13.26 7.27 -8.58
N LEU A 96 -12.15 6.57 -8.30
CA LEU A 96 -12.24 5.26 -7.66
C LEU A 96 -12.80 5.39 -6.23
N GLN A 97 -12.39 6.42 -5.49
CA GLN A 97 -12.90 6.68 -4.14
C GLN A 97 -14.42 6.89 -4.13
N GLU A 98 -14.96 7.62 -5.11
CA GLU A 98 -16.41 7.80 -5.28
C GLU A 98 -17.10 6.49 -5.64
N LYS A 99 -16.53 5.70 -6.57
CA LYS A 99 -17.03 4.37 -6.94
C LYS A 99 -17.10 3.45 -5.73
N LEU A 100 -16.09 3.49 -4.85
CA LEU A 100 -16.06 2.72 -3.60
C LEU A 100 -17.19 3.15 -2.64
N GLY A 101 -17.45 4.45 -2.53
CA GLY A 101 -18.54 5.00 -1.71
C GLY A 101 -19.94 4.57 -2.18
N ALA A 102 -20.10 4.25 -3.46
CA ALA A 102 -21.36 3.80 -4.04
C ALA A 102 -21.58 2.28 -4.01
N GLN A 103 -20.59 1.50 -3.54
CA GLN A 103 -20.69 0.03 -3.54
C GLN A 103 -21.74 -0.49 -2.56
N LYS A 104 -22.28 -1.66 -2.87
CA LYS A 104 -23.22 -2.40 -2.03
C LYS A 104 -22.66 -3.79 -1.76
N TYR A 105 -22.04 -3.96 -0.60
CA TYR A 105 -21.48 -5.24 -0.17
C TYR A 105 -22.46 -5.98 0.72
N PHE A 106 -22.50 -7.31 0.56
CA PHE A 106 -23.16 -8.20 1.49
C PHE A 106 -22.11 -8.97 2.29
N VAL A 107 -22.02 -8.68 3.59
CA VAL A 107 -21.07 -9.32 4.50
C VAL A 107 -21.83 -10.29 5.39
N VAL A 108 -21.49 -11.58 5.32
CA VAL A 108 -22.10 -12.65 6.14
C VAL A 108 -21.16 -13.01 7.27
N GLY A 109 -21.55 -12.65 8.50
CA GLY A 109 -20.74 -12.85 9.70
C GLY A 109 -20.20 -11.54 10.26
N ALA A 110 -20.04 -11.48 11.59
CA ALA A 110 -19.55 -10.31 12.33
C ALA A 110 -18.55 -10.72 13.42
N GLY A 111 -17.76 -11.75 13.13
CA GLY A 111 -16.68 -12.24 14.00
C GLY A 111 -15.33 -11.62 13.65
N ALA A 112 -14.28 -12.20 14.24
CA ALA A 112 -12.89 -12.02 13.83
C ALA A 112 -12.43 -13.19 12.95
#